data_AF-A0A388TDD4-F1
#
_entry.id   AF-A0A388TDD4-F1
#
_cell.length_a   1.000
_cell.length_b   1.000
_cell.length_c   1.000
_cell.angle_alpha   90.00
_cell.angle_beta   90.00
_cell.angle_gamma   90.00
#
_symmetry.space_group_name_H-M   'P 1'
#
loop_
_entity.id
_entity.type
_entity.pdbx_description
1 polymer ?
#
loop_
_entity_poly.entity_id
_entity_poly.type
_entity_poly.pdbx_seq_one_letter_code
_entity_poly.pdbx_strand_id
1 'polypeptide(L)'
;MSVLIKRAGMKPMQKAVVSYELFAPDRRRRDLLNVIAVVDKFALDVLVSARILPDDNVYRVGYKVIRFAGIDKAAPRVDMTIQTEAKNNA
;
A
#
# COMPACT_ATOMS: atom_id res chain seq x y z
N MET A 1 6.19 7.17 14.23
CA MET A 1 6.18 5.83 13.61
C MET A 1 7.33 5.76 12.62
N SER A 2 8.43 5.08 12.96
CA SER A 2 9.52 4.81 12.02
C SER A 2 9.24 3.47 11.32
N VAL A 3 8.82 3.52 10.06
CA VAL A 3 8.66 2.32 9.23
C VAL A 3 10.04 1.83 8.83
N LEU A 4 10.45 0.67 9.35
CA LEU A 4 11.69 -0.02 8.98
C LEU A 4 11.54 -0.59 7.56
N ILE A 5 11.81 0.22 6.52
CA ILE A 5 12.18 -0.32 5.20
C ILE A 5 13.64 -0.77 5.28
N LYS A 6 13.86 -1.89 5.98
CA LYS A 6 15.15 -2.58 5.99
C LYS A 6 15.30 -3.26 4.62
N ARG A 7 15.95 -2.59 3.66
CA ARG A 7 16.56 -3.22 2.47
C ARG A 7 15.76 -4.40 1.88
N ALA A 8 14.45 -4.28 1.71
CA ALA A 8 13.79 -5.15 0.74
C ALA A 8 14.47 -4.80 -0.59
N GLY A 9 15.00 -5.78 -1.32
CA GLY A 9 15.72 -5.58 -2.58
C GLY A 9 14.84 -5.07 -3.72
N MET A 10 13.94 -4.15 -3.41
CA MET A 10 12.99 -3.51 -4.30
C MET A 10 13.77 -2.65 -5.28
N LYS A 11 13.53 -2.93 -6.55
CA LYS A 11 14.07 -2.14 -7.65
C LYS A 11 13.20 -0.88 -7.81
N PRO A 12 13.78 0.26 -8.24
CA PRO A 12 13.00 1.43 -8.64
C PRO A 12 11.93 1.06 -9.68
N MET A 13 10.75 1.64 -9.53
CA MET A 13 9.55 1.38 -10.33
C MET A 13 9.11 2.69 -10.98
N GLN A 14 8.77 2.67 -12.27
CA GLN A 14 8.27 3.89 -12.95
C GLN A 14 6.78 4.11 -12.76
N LYS A 15 6.04 3.02 -12.59
CA LYS A 15 4.60 3.01 -12.35
C LYS A 15 4.24 1.78 -11.53
N ALA A 16 3.34 1.95 -10.57
CA ALA A 16 2.95 0.89 -9.65
C ALA A 16 1.44 0.73 -9.51
N VAL A 17 1.05 -0.50 -9.21
CA VAL A 17 -0.28 -0.89 -8.76
C VAL A 17 -0.14 -1.31 -7.30
N VAL A 18 -1.11 -0.91 -6.47
CA VAL A 18 -1.07 -1.17 -5.03
C VAL A 18 -2.33 -1.91 -4.61
N SER A 19 -2.19 -2.91 -3.75
CA SER A 19 -3.32 -3.54 -3.06
C SER A 19 -3.16 -3.46 -1.55
N TYR A 20 -4.28 -3.29 -0.87
CA TYR A 20 -4.38 -3.21 0.59
C TYR A 20 -5.40 -4.22 1.11
N GLU A 21 -5.00 -4.94 2.14
CA GLU A 21 -5.80 -5.94 2.83
C GLU A 21 -5.85 -5.63 4.32
N LEU A 22 -7.04 -5.26 4.82
CA LEU A 22 -7.26 -4.96 6.23
C LEU A 22 -7.65 -6.22 7.00
N PHE A 23 -6.83 -6.59 7.99
CA PHE A 23 -7.14 -7.57 9.03
C PHE A 23 -7.48 -6.83 10.33
N ALA A 24 -8.77 -6.71 10.63
CA ALA A 24 -9.24 -5.90 11.76
C ALA A 24 -9.17 -6.66 13.10
N PRO A 25 -8.98 -5.96 14.23
CA PRO A 25 -8.87 -6.61 15.55
C PRO A 25 -10.20 -7.12 16.10
N ASP A 26 -11.33 -6.69 15.55
CA ASP A 26 -12.66 -7.05 16.04
C ASP A 26 -13.75 -6.75 15.00
N ARG A 27 -14.98 -7.16 15.28
CA ARG A 27 -16.15 -6.98 14.40
C ARG A 27 -16.85 -5.61 14.52
N ARG A 28 -16.22 -4.61 15.16
CA ARG A 28 -16.82 -3.26 15.21
C ARG A 28 -16.92 -2.70 13.79
N ARG A 29 -18.00 -1.95 13.55
CA ARG A 29 -18.20 -1.22 12.30
C ARG A 29 -17.06 -0.23 12.12
N ARG A 30 -16.42 -0.27 10.94
CA ARG A 30 -15.35 0.63 10.54
C ARG A 30 -15.56 1.03 9.10
N ASP A 31 -15.09 2.22 8.77
CA ASP A 31 -14.89 2.63 7.39
C ASP A 31 -13.52 2.12 6.93
N LEU A 32 -13.51 1.31 5.87
CA LEU A 32 -12.29 0.73 5.33
C LEU A 32 -11.36 1.82 4.75
N LEU A 33 -11.93 2.83 4.09
CA LEU A 33 -11.14 3.90 3.47
C LEU A 33 -10.54 4.84 4.51
N ASN A 34 -11.19 5.07 5.65
CA ASN A 34 -10.59 5.87 6.72
C ASN A 34 -9.28 5.25 7.23
N VAL A 35 -9.21 3.92 7.31
CA VAL A 35 -7.98 3.22 7.70
C VAL A 35 -6.98 3.23 6.56
N ILE A 36 -7.41 2.85 5.36
CA ILE A 36 -6.50 2.66 4.23
C ILE A 36 -5.94 3.99 3.70
N ALA A 37 -6.70 5.09 3.70
CA ALA A 37 -6.21 6.39 3.24
C ALA A 37 -5.03 6.89 4.09
N VAL A 38 -5.09 6.67 5.41
CA VAL A 38 -3.98 7.02 6.31
C VAL A 38 -2.76 6.15 6.00
N VAL A 39 -2.95 4.83 5.92
CA VAL A 39 -1.85 3.90 5.60
C VAL A 39 -1.22 4.22 4.25
N ASP A 40 -2.04 4.43 3.23
CA ASP A 40 -1.62 4.72 1.86
C ASP A 40 -0.80 5.99 1.76
N LYS A 41 -1.23 7.07 2.45
CA LYS A 41 -0.49 8.34 2.40
C LYS A 41 0.93 8.18 2.94
N PHE A 42 1.07 7.57 4.11
CA PHE A 42 2.40 7.36 4.71
C PHE A 42 3.22 6.33 3.94
N ALA A 43 2.61 5.25 3.45
CA ALA A 43 3.34 4.22 2.73
C ALA A 43 3.92 4.75 1.41
N LEU A 44 3.12 5.48 0.62
CA LEU A 44 3.58 6.06 -0.65
C LEU A 44 4.64 7.15 -0.42
N ASP A 45 4.47 8.01 0.59
CA ASP A 45 5.48 9.03 0.96
C ASP A 45 6.85 8.38 1.26
N VAL A 46 6.85 7.23 1.93
CA VAL A 46 8.07 6.49 2.24
C VAL A 46 8.66 5.86 0.97
N LEU A 47 7.85 5.31 0.06
CA LEU A 47 8.34 4.75 -1.21
C LEU A 47 8.99 5.81 -2.11
N VAL A 48 8.44 7.02 -2.13
CA VAL A 48 9.02 8.17 -2.85
C VAL A 48 10.33 8.60 -2.18
N SER A 49 10.33 8.75 -0.86
CA SER A 49 11.53 9.12 -0.09
C SER A 49 12.65 8.09 -0.24
N ALA A 50 12.30 6.80 -0.36
CA ALA A 50 13.24 5.71 -0.61
C ALA A 50 13.70 5.59 -2.08
N ARG A 51 13.23 6.47 -2.98
CA ARG A 51 13.48 6.43 -4.44
C ARG A 51 13.05 5.11 -5.10
N ILE A 52 12.07 4.43 -4.52
CA ILE A 52 11.43 3.25 -5.12
C ILE A 52 10.40 3.72 -6.16
N LEU A 53 9.63 4.76 -5.83
CA LEU A 53 8.76 5.47 -6.76
C LEU A 53 9.31 6.88 -7.03
N PRO A 54 9.14 7.42 -8.24
CA PRO A 54 9.52 8.80 -8.52
C PRO A 54 8.55 9.82 -7.90
N ASP A 55 7.27 9.47 -7.74
CA ASP A 55 6.21 10.30 -7.17
C ASP A 55 5.00 9.43 -6.76
N ASP A 56 4.07 9.93 -5.95
CA ASP A 56 2.84 9.24 -5.49
C ASP A 56 1.56 9.64 -6.26
N ASN A 57 1.73 10.46 -7.30
CA ASN A 57 0.63 11.02 -8.08
C ASN A 57 -0.08 10.02 -9.03
N VAL A 58 -1.18 10.47 -9.64
CA VAL A 58 -2.04 9.69 -10.55
C VAL A 58 -1.35 9.17 -11.81
N TYR A 59 -0.19 9.69 -12.18
CA TYR A 59 0.61 9.20 -13.31
C TYR A 59 1.54 8.05 -12.93
N ARG A 60 1.89 7.93 -11.64
CA ARG A 60 2.84 6.94 -11.10
C ARG A 60 2.17 5.82 -10.33
N VAL A 61 1.01 6.08 -9.74
CA VAL A 61 0.20 5.07 -9.05
C VAL A 61 -1.06 4.86 -9.89
N GLY A 62 -1.12 3.72 -10.59
CA GLY A 62 -2.16 3.43 -11.58
C GLY A 62 -3.54 3.20 -10.96
N TYR A 63 -3.74 2.02 -10.37
CA TYR A 63 -4.97 1.70 -9.65
C TYR A 63 -4.66 1.07 -8.29
N LYS A 64 -5.62 1.19 -7.37
CA LYS A 64 -5.54 0.66 -6.02
C LYS A 64 -6.66 -0.34 -5.78
N VAL A 65 -6.33 -1.50 -5.22
CA VAL A 65 -7.33 -2.51 -4.80
C VAL A 65 -7.40 -2.51 -3.29
N ILE A 66 -8.57 -2.25 -2.74
CA ILE A 66 -8.76 -2.15 -1.29
C ILE A 66 -9.77 -3.21 -0.86
N ARG A 67 -9.38 -4.07 0.09
CA ARG A 67 -10.22 -5.17 0.57
C ARG A 67 -10.19 -5.30 2.08
N PHE A 68 -11.33 -5.69 2.63
CA PHE A 68 -11.41 -6.18 4.00
C PHE A 68 -11.09 -7.69 3.98
N ALA A 69 -9.96 -8.07 4.57
CA ALA A 69 -9.46 -9.44 4.54
C ALA A 69 -9.94 -10.30 5.71
N GLY A 70 -10.49 -9.69 6.77
CA GLY A 70 -11.17 -10.39 7.85
C GLY A 70 -10.81 -9.87 9.24
N ILE A 71 -11.01 -10.73 10.24
CA ILE A 71 -10.69 -10.43 11.64
C ILE A 71 -9.45 -11.22 12.06
N ASP A 72 -8.43 -10.51 12.51
CA ASP A 72 -7.24 -11.07 13.15
C ASP A 72 -7.05 -10.37 14.50
N LYS A 73 -7.45 -11.04 15.58
CA LYS A 73 -7.36 -10.51 16.94
C LYS A 73 -5.92 -10.53 17.48
N ALA A 74 -5.11 -11.46 17.00
CA ALA A 74 -3.76 -11.67 17.51
C ALA A 74 -2.77 -10.70 16.86
N ALA A 75 -2.93 -10.43 15.56
CA ALA A 75 -2.04 -9.58 14.78
C ALA A 75 -2.82 -8.68 13.79
N PRO A 76 -3.62 -7.72 14.29
CA PRO A 76 -4.35 -6.78 13.44
C PRO A 76 -3.36 -5.92 12.65
N ARG A 77 -3.59 -5.81 11.33
CA ARG A 77 -2.66 -5.15 10.42
C ARG A 77 -3.32 -4.76 9.11
N VAL A 78 -2.59 -3.97 8.32
CA VAL A 78 -2.87 -3.76 6.91
C VAL A 78 -1.70 -4.34 6.14
N ASP A 79 -1.97 -5.33 5.30
CA ASP A 79 -0.98 -5.85 4.37
C ASP A 79 -1.06 -5.04 3.08
N MET A 80 0.06 -4.44 2.68
CA MET A 80 0.20 -3.69 1.43
C MET A 80 1.06 -4.49 0.47
N THR A 81 0.57 -4.70 -0.75
CA THR A 81 1.35 -5.25 -1.86
C THR A 81 1.51 -4.21 -2.94
N ILE A 82 2.72 -4.09 -3.50
CA ILE A 82 3.03 -3.19 -4.60
C ILE A 82 3.66 -3.97 -5.75
N GLN A 83 3.21 -3.70 -6.96
CA GLN A 83 3.66 -4.37 -8.18
C GLN A 83 3.92 -3.35 -9.28
N THR A 84 4.87 -3.64 -10.18
CA THR A 84 5.12 -2.79 -11.35
C THR A 84 3.94 -2.92 -12.28
N GLU A 85 3.41 -1.80 -12.74
CA GLU A 85 2.39 -1.85 -13.79
C GLU A 85 3.05 -2.35 -15.08
N ALA A 86 2.61 -3.52 -15.57
CA ALA A 86 3.08 -4.04 -16.85
C ALA A 86 2.67 -3.05 -17.95
N LYS A 87 3.60 -2.73 -18.86
CA LYS A 87 3.26 -1.99 -20.06
C LYS A 87 2.30 -2.87 -20.88
N ASN A 88 1.03 -2.48 -20.94
CA ASN A 88 0.16 -2.97 -21.99
C ASN A 88 0.68 -2.35 -23.30
N ASN A 89 1.35 -3.16 -24.11
CA ASN A 89 1.67 -2.79 -25.49
C ASN A 89 0.32 -2.75 -26.24
N ALA A 90 -0.22 -1.55 -26.39
CA ALA A 90 -1.26 -1.24 -27.36
C ALA A 90 -0.59 -0.79 -28.66
#